data_AF-A0A955JB49-F1
#
_entry.id   AF-A0A955JB49-F1
#
_cell.length_a   1.000
_cell.length_b   1.000
_cell.length_c   1.000
_cell.angle_alpha   90.00
_cell.angle_beta   90.00
_cell.angle_gamma   90.00
#
_symmetry.space_group_name_H-M   'P 1'
#
loop_
_entity.id
_entity.type
_entity.pdbx_description
1 polymer ?
#
loop_
_entity_poly.entity_id
_entity_poly.type
_entity_poly.pdbx_seq_one_letter_code
_entity_poly.pdbx_strand_id
1 'polypeptide(L)'
;APSAGKNGQRFIEHLANANAEANPELLRVALKLATGAGKTTVMAMLIAWQTINAVRYPNSKRFTRGFLIVAPGITIRDRLRVLLPNDPDSYYASRELIPADLLPELGRARIVITNYHAFKLRERMPLSKGGRLLLQGRDGAPLQTLETEGQMLQRVMPELMGMKNILAINDEAHHCYRERPNALADEDLKGDERKEAEQNNEAARLWISGLEAVNRKLG
;
A
#
# COMPACT_ATOMS: atom_id res chain seq x y z
N ALA A 1 -17.15 -17.62 -1.09
CA ALA A 1 -16.73 -16.88 -2.31
C ALA A 1 -16.44 -17.78 -3.54
N PRO A 2 -15.98 -19.05 -3.44
CA PRO A 2 -15.95 -19.94 -4.62
C PRO A 2 -17.23 -20.78 -4.80
N SER A 3 -18.13 -20.81 -3.82
CA SER A 3 -19.37 -21.61 -3.82
C SER A 3 -20.63 -20.82 -4.22
N ALA A 4 -20.50 -19.56 -4.66
CA ALA A 4 -21.63 -18.67 -4.95
C ALA A 4 -22.27 -18.88 -6.35
N GLY A 5 -21.85 -19.92 -7.07
CA GLY A 5 -22.36 -20.25 -8.41
C GLY A 5 -22.10 -19.16 -9.46
N LYS A 6 -22.88 -19.20 -10.57
CA LYS A 6 -22.74 -18.29 -11.72
C LYS A 6 -22.85 -16.80 -11.36
N ASN A 7 -23.63 -16.46 -10.33
CA ASN A 7 -23.80 -15.08 -9.90
C ASN A 7 -22.54 -14.49 -9.29
N GLY A 8 -21.85 -15.24 -8.42
CA GLY A 8 -20.57 -14.80 -7.84
C GLY A 8 -19.49 -14.60 -8.89
N GLN A 9 -19.45 -15.49 -9.89
CA GLN A 9 -18.50 -15.40 -10.99
C GLN A 9 -18.73 -14.13 -11.83
N ARG A 10 -19.98 -13.79 -12.14
CA ARG A 10 -20.32 -12.55 -12.86
C ARG A 10 -19.81 -11.28 -12.15
N PHE A 11 -19.92 -11.22 -10.82
CA PHE A 11 -19.40 -10.09 -10.05
C PHE A 11 -17.88 -10.01 -10.08
N ILE A 12 -17.19 -11.15 -9.95
CA ILE A 12 -15.72 -11.20 -10.03
C ILE A 12 -15.25 -10.76 -11.41
N GLU A 13 -15.88 -11.25 -12.48
CA GLU A 13 -15.57 -10.86 -13.86
C GLU A 13 -15.82 -9.36 -14.09
N HIS A 14 -16.94 -8.83 -13.59
CA HIS A 14 -17.21 -7.39 -13.67
C HIS A 14 -16.12 -6.55 -12.97
N LEU A 15 -15.71 -6.95 -11.77
CA LEU A 15 -14.63 -6.28 -11.04
C LEU A 15 -13.29 -6.39 -11.76
N ALA A 16 -12.98 -7.56 -12.32
CA ALA A 16 -11.75 -7.77 -13.08
C ALA A 16 -11.69 -6.88 -14.33
N ASN A 17 -12.79 -6.79 -15.08
CA ASN A 17 -12.88 -5.93 -16.27
C ASN A 17 -12.77 -4.45 -15.91
N ALA A 18 -13.54 -3.99 -14.92
CA ALA A 18 -13.46 -2.61 -14.43
C ALA A 18 -12.05 -2.26 -13.91
N ASN A 19 -11.38 -3.22 -13.27
CA ASN A 19 -10.01 -3.04 -12.85
C ASN A 19 -9.03 -3.01 -14.03
N ALA A 20 -9.18 -3.86 -15.04
CA ALA A 20 -8.30 -3.86 -16.20
C ALA A 20 -8.37 -2.55 -16.98
N GLU A 21 -9.56 -1.94 -17.08
CA GLU A 21 -9.77 -0.65 -17.73
C GLU A 21 -9.12 0.52 -16.97
N ALA A 22 -9.11 0.49 -15.63
CA ALA A 22 -8.63 1.61 -14.82
C ALA A 22 -7.21 1.40 -14.24
N ASN A 23 -6.83 0.17 -13.91
CA ASN A 23 -5.69 -0.21 -13.08
C ASN A 23 -5.05 -1.54 -13.57
N PRO A 24 -4.46 -1.56 -14.77
CA PRO A 24 -4.07 -2.82 -15.42
C PRO A 24 -3.04 -3.66 -14.64
N GLU A 25 -2.23 -3.07 -13.77
CA GLU A 25 -1.17 -3.77 -13.02
C GLU A 25 -1.59 -4.29 -11.64
N LEU A 26 -2.63 -3.71 -11.02
CA LEU A 26 -3.01 -3.98 -9.63
C LEU A 26 -4.52 -4.15 -9.50
N LEU A 27 -4.98 -5.23 -8.89
CA LEU A 27 -6.39 -5.36 -8.49
C LEU A 27 -6.69 -4.41 -7.33
N ARG A 28 -7.51 -3.39 -7.57
CA ARG A 28 -7.87 -2.38 -6.57
C ARG A 28 -9.37 -2.36 -6.34
N VAL A 29 -9.74 -2.30 -5.06
CA VAL A 29 -11.11 -2.08 -4.62
C VAL A 29 -11.10 -0.93 -3.63
N ALA A 30 -12.05 -0.01 -3.79
CA ALA A 30 -12.24 1.12 -2.89
C ALA A 30 -13.49 0.92 -2.03
N LEU A 31 -13.38 1.21 -0.74
CA LEU A 31 -14.53 1.33 0.15
C LEU A 31 -14.65 2.79 0.57
N LYS A 32 -15.81 3.40 0.29
CA LYS A 32 -16.11 4.78 0.71
C LYS A 32 -16.85 4.74 2.04
N LEU A 33 -16.28 5.37 3.06
CA LEU A 33 -16.85 5.50 4.38
C LEU A 33 -16.93 6.98 4.77
N ALA A 34 -17.97 7.35 5.51
CA ALA A 34 -18.05 8.68 6.10
C ALA A 34 -16.97 8.86 7.18
N THR A 35 -16.47 10.08 7.36
CA THR A 35 -15.56 10.41 8.45
C THR A 35 -16.20 10.07 9.79
N GLY A 36 -15.45 9.40 10.67
CA GLY A 36 -15.98 8.93 11.96
C GLY A 36 -16.72 7.59 11.92
N ALA A 37 -17.03 7.03 10.74
CA ALA A 37 -17.72 5.74 10.61
C ALA A 37 -16.86 4.51 11.00
N GLY A 38 -15.64 4.71 11.50
CA GLY A 38 -14.77 3.62 11.94
C GLY A 38 -13.95 2.96 10.83
N LYS A 39 -13.45 3.73 9.83
CA LYS A 39 -12.53 3.24 8.78
C LYS A 39 -11.41 2.36 9.34
N THR A 40 -10.71 2.84 10.36
CA THR A 40 -9.62 2.08 11.00
C THR A 40 -10.11 0.79 11.68
N THR A 41 -11.31 0.78 12.24
CA THR A 41 -11.94 -0.45 12.76
C THR A 41 -12.20 -1.46 11.65
N VAL A 42 -12.68 -1.01 10.49
CA VAL A 42 -12.88 -1.88 9.31
C VAL A 42 -11.54 -2.45 8.83
N MET A 43 -10.47 -1.65 8.81
CA MET A 43 -9.13 -2.14 8.49
C MET A 43 -8.69 -3.25 9.47
N ALA A 44 -8.89 -3.05 10.77
CA ALA A 44 -8.59 -4.07 11.77
C ALA A 44 -9.42 -5.35 11.55
N MET A 45 -10.72 -5.23 11.28
CA MET A 45 -11.59 -6.38 10.97
C MET A 45 -11.09 -7.16 9.75
N LEU A 46 -10.67 -6.47 8.69
CA LEU A 46 -10.11 -7.10 7.49
C LEU A 46 -8.81 -7.84 7.80
N ILE A 47 -7.90 -7.22 8.56
CA ILE A 47 -6.63 -7.84 8.96
C ILE A 47 -6.88 -9.08 9.81
N ALA A 48 -7.78 -9.00 10.79
CA ALA A 48 -8.13 -10.12 11.65
C ALA A 48 -8.73 -11.28 10.86
N TRP A 49 -9.73 -10.99 10.01
CA TRP A 49 -10.36 -11.98 9.17
C TRP A 49 -9.35 -12.69 8.25
N GLN A 50 -8.50 -11.91 7.56
CA GLN A 50 -7.49 -12.46 6.66
C GLN A 50 -6.46 -13.32 7.41
N THR A 51 -5.95 -12.82 8.54
CA THR A 51 -4.91 -13.51 9.30
C THR A 51 -5.40 -14.83 9.88
N ILE A 52 -6.54 -14.83 10.57
CA ILE A 52 -7.08 -16.03 11.24
C ILE A 52 -7.42 -17.09 10.18
N ASN A 53 -8.05 -16.69 9.07
CA ASN A 53 -8.34 -17.64 8.00
C ASN A 53 -7.07 -18.16 7.31
N ALA A 54 -6.03 -17.34 7.14
CA ALA A 54 -4.75 -17.81 6.62
C ALA A 54 -4.04 -18.79 7.56
N VAL A 55 -4.18 -18.60 8.88
CA VAL A 55 -3.64 -19.52 9.91
C VAL A 55 -4.40 -20.85 9.89
N ARG A 56 -5.73 -20.81 9.83
CA ARG A 56 -6.59 -22.01 9.89
C ARG A 56 -6.66 -22.78 8.58
N TYR A 57 -6.43 -22.12 7.45
CA TYR A 57 -6.43 -22.73 6.13
C TYR A 57 -5.10 -22.47 5.40
N PRO A 58 -3.97 -23.05 5.85
CA PRO A 58 -2.64 -22.71 5.35
C PRO A 58 -2.42 -23.06 3.87
N ASN A 59 -3.17 -24.03 3.34
CA ASN A 59 -3.10 -24.41 1.92
C ASN A 59 -3.95 -23.50 1.00
N SER A 60 -4.74 -22.58 1.57
CA SER A 60 -5.61 -21.68 0.81
C SER A 60 -4.84 -20.44 0.37
N LYS A 61 -4.81 -20.18 -0.94
CA LYS A 61 -4.25 -18.94 -1.51
C LYS A 61 -5.17 -17.72 -1.40
N ARG A 62 -6.36 -17.89 -0.81
CA ARG A 62 -7.38 -16.83 -0.71
C ARG A 62 -7.12 -15.82 0.40
N PHE A 63 -6.28 -16.18 1.35
CA PHE A 63 -6.03 -15.39 2.55
C PHE A 63 -4.56 -15.01 2.63
N THR A 64 -4.28 -13.93 3.35
CA THR A 64 -2.92 -13.47 3.60
C THR A 64 -2.66 -13.18 5.06
N ARG A 65 -1.38 -13.15 5.38
CA ARG A 65 -0.83 -12.77 6.70
C ARG A 65 0.05 -11.53 6.58
N GLY A 66 0.31 -11.05 5.36
CA GLY A 66 1.18 -9.92 5.07
C GLY A 66 0.36 -8.70 4.68
N PHE A 67 0.49 -7.62 5.43
CA PHE A 67 -0.29 -6.40 5.25
C PHE A 67 0.64 -5.19 5.15
N LEU A 68 0.47 -4.41 4.10
CA LEU A 68 1.16 -3.14 3.91
C LEU A 68 0.15 -2.02 4.10
N ILE A 69 0.26 -1.26 5.18
CA ILE A 69 -0.58 -0.11 5.45
C ILE A 69 0.16 1.14 4.98
N VAL A 70 -0.41 1.86 4.00
CA VAL A 70 0.17 3.11 3.50
C VAL A 70 -0.67 4.28 3.97
N ALA A 71 -0.03 5.19 4.69
CA ALA A 71 -0.61 6.42 5.23
C ALA A 71 -0.18 7.65 4.41
N PRO A 72 -0.94 8.76 4.45
CA PRO A 72 -0.59 9.97 3.71
C PRO A 72 0.57 10.74 4.38
N GLY A 73 0.74 10.60 5.69
CA GLY A 73 1.78 11.30 6.44
C GLY A 73 2.25 10.53 7.66
N ILE A 74 3.37 10.97 8.24
CA ILE A 74 3.97 10.34 9.42
C ILE A 74 3.04 10.40 10.64
N THR A 75 2.29 11.49 10.82
CA THR A 75 1.34 11.63 11.92
C THR A 75 0.22 10.58 11.84
N ILE A 76 -0.32 10.34 10.64
CA ILE A 76 -1.37 9.33 10.43
C ILE A 76 -0.79 7.93 10.62
N ARG A 77 0.39 7.68 10.05
CA ARG A 77 1.13 6.42 10.21
C ARG A 77 1.28 6.06 11.69
N ASP A 78 1.68 7.02 12.52
CA ASP A 78 1.92 6.77 13.95
C ASP A 78 0.61 6.49 14.70
N ARG A 79 -0.51 7.09 14.31
CA ARG A 79 -1.84 6.76 14.87
C ARG A 79 -2.36 5.41 14.43
N LEU A 80 -2.01 4.94 13.23
CA LEU A 80 -2.44 3.63 12.73
C LEU A 80 -1.76 2.45 13.44
N ARG A 81 -0.84 2.69 14.37
CA ARG A 81 -0.21 1.65 15.21
C ARG A 81 -1.20 0.79 15.99
N VAL A 82 -2.40 1.30 16.26
CA VAL A 82 -3.52 0.53 16.83
C VAL A 82 -3.93 -0.69 15.99
N LEU A 83 -3.48 -0.79 14.73
CA LEU A 83 -3.65 -1.97 13.86
C LEU A 83 -2.62 -3.07 14.11
N LEU A 84 -1.58 -2.82 14.92
CA LEU A 84 -0.58 -3.82 15.29
C LEU A 84 -1.13 -4.68 16.45
N PRO A 85 -1.19 -6.02 16.32
CA PRO A 85 -1.72 -6.89 17.36
C PRO A 85 -1.00 -6.80 18.72
N ASN A 86 0.29 -6.48 18.69
CA ASN A 86 1.12 -6.39 19.89
C ASN A 86 1.16 -4.98 20.50
N ASP A 87 0.48 -4.00 19.91
CA ASP A 87 0.43 -2.66 20.46
C ASP A 87 -0.53 -2.65 21.68
N PRO A 88 -0.16 -1.99 22.80
CA PRO A 88 -1.01 -1.95 24.00
C PRO A 88 -2.41 -1.41 23.73
N ASP A 89 -2.52 -0.47 22.79
CA ASP A 89 -3.77 0.18 22.41
C ASP A 89 -4.40 -0.46 21.16
N SER A 90 -4.10 -1.74 20.89
CA SER A 90 -4.58 -2.41 19.70
C SER A 90 -6.11 -2.47 19.65
N TYR A 91 -6.67 -2.22 18.46
CA TYR A 91 -8.12 -2.24 18.25
C TYR A 91 -8.72 -3.63 18.41
N TYR A 92 -7.93 -4.69 18.22
CA TYR A 92 -8.42 -6.06 18.34
C TYR A 92 -8.88 -6.38 19.76
N ALA A 93 -8.06 -5.99 20.75
CA ALA A 93 -8.38 -6.19 22.17
C ALA A 93 -9.34 -5.11 22.69
N SER A 94 -9.01 -3.83 22.48
CA SER A 94 -9.78 -2.71 23.06
C SER A 94 -11.22 -2.60 22.55
N ARG A 95 -11.52 -3.13 21.36
CA ARG A 95 -12.86 -3.12 20.76
C ARG A 95 -13.48 -4.52 20.66
N GLU A 96 -12.86 -5.53 21.27
CA GLU A 96 -13.35 -6.92 21.28
C GLU A 96 -13.70 -7.43 19.87
N LEU A 97 -12.89 -7.07 18.86
CA LEU A 97 -13.20 -7.38 17.45
C LEU A 97 -13.15 -8.87 17.14
N ILE A 98 -12.41 -9.62 17.95
CA ILE A 98 -12.33 -11.06 17.87
C ILE A 98 -12.38 -11.69 19.27
N PRO A 99 -12.83 -12.95 19.38
CA PRO A 99 -12.73 -13.73 20.61
C PRO A 99 -11.31 -13.76 21.18
N ALA A 100 -11.19 -13.70 22.51
CA ALA A 100 -9.90 -13.59 23.20
C ALA A 100 -8.97 -14.78 22.95
N ASP A 101 -9.53 -15.97 22.74
CA ASP A 101 -8.80 -17.20 22.39
C ASP A 101 -8.16 -17.15 21.00
N LEU A 102 -8.63 -16.25 20.11
CA LEU A 102 -8.08 -16.05 18.77
C LEU A 102 -7.03 -14.94 18.68
N LEU A 103 -6.88 -14.10 19.72
CA LEU A 103 -5.87 -13.04 19.77
C LEU A 103 -4.43 -13.58 19.58
N PRO A 104 -4.04 -14.75 20.12
CA PRO A 104 -2.71 -15.30 19.84
C PRO A 104 -2.49 -15.64 18.36
N GLU A 105 -3.53 -16.03 17.61
CA GLU A 105 -3.43 -16.31 16.17
C GLU A 105 -3.12 -15.03 15.37
N LEU A 106 -3.66 -13.88 15.81
CA LEU A 106 -3.39 -12.56 15.20
C LEU A 106 -1.92 -12.16 15.25
N GLY A 107 -1.17 -12.60 16.27
CA GLY A 107 0.28 -12.37 16.37
C GLY A 107 1.09 -12.96 15.21
N ARG A 108 0.46 -13.76 14.34
CA ARG A 108 1.05 -14.27 13.10
C ARG A 108 0.98 -13.28 11.93
N ALA A 109 0.24 -12.19 12.04
CA ALA A 109 0.21 -11.14 11.03
C ALA A 109 1.57 -10.43 10.96
N ARG A 110 2.02 -10.16 9.74
CA ARG A 110 3.13 -9.24 9.43
C ARG A 110 2.51 -7.96 8.89
N ILE A 111 2.62 -6.89 9.65
CA ILE A 111 1.99 -5.61 9.32
C ILE A 111 3.07 -4.55 9.27
N VAL A 112 3.30 -3.98 8.09
CA VAL A 112 4.17 -2.82 7.91
C VAL A 112 3.30 -1.60 7.72
N ILE A 113 3.46 -0.60 8.60
CA ILE A 113 2.80 0.69 8.46
C ILE A 113 3.82 1.72 7.99
N THR A 114 3.61 2.29 6.81
CA THR A 114 4.52 3.25 6.18
C THR A 114 3.75 4.45 5.62
N ASN A 115 4.46 5.44 5.11
CA ASN A 115 3.88 6.54 4.35
C ASN A 115 4.34 6.51 2.90
N TYR A 116 3.56 7.09 1.98
CA TYR A 116 3.88 7.00 0.55
C TYR A 116 5.24 7.60 0.17
N HIS A 117 5.71 8.63 0.89
CA HIS A 117 7.04 9.22 0.66
C HIS A 117 8.19 8.21 0.88
N ALA A 118 7.97 7.15 1.66
CA ALA A 118 8.98 6.14 1.92
C ALA A 118 9.40 5.40 0.62
N PHE A 119 8.50 5.31 -0.37
CA PHE A 119 8.76 4.68 -1.67
C PHE A 119 9.69 5.49 -2.59
N LYS A 120 10.00 6.74 -2.24
CA LYS A 120 10.97 7.54 -2.99
C LYS A 120 12.36 6.88 -2.91
N LEU A 121 12.95 6.61 -4.07
CA LEU A 121 14.33 6.10 -4.16
C LEU A 121 15.29 7.12 -3.55
N ARG A 122 16.17 6.64 -2.67
CA ARG A 122 17.18 7.47 -2.02
C ARG A 122 18.54 7.28 -2.67
N GLU A 123 19.44 8.25 -2.49
CA GLU A 123 20.83 8.07 -2.86
C GLU A 123 21.53 7.15 -1.85
N ARG A 124 22.27 6.17 -2.37
CA ARG A 124 23.07 5.22 -1.59
C ARG A 124 24.37 5.83 -1.08
N MET A 125 24.86 6.85 -1.78
CA MET A 125 26.08 7.57 -1.43
C MET A 125 25.84 9.06 -1.59
N PRO A 126 25.95 9.85 -0.50
CA PRO A 126 25.88 11.30 -0.60
C PRO A 126 27.14 11.79 -1.33
N LEU A 127 26.98 12.19 -2.59
CA LEU A 127 28.05 12.76 -3.39
C LEU A 127 27.78 14.25 -3.63
N SER A 128 28.79 15.08 -3.38
CA SER A 128 28.74 16.48 -3.82
C SER A 128 28.73 16.55 -5.35
N LYS A 129 28.21 17.64 -5.93
CA LYS A 129 28.21 17.83 -7.40
C LYS A 129 29.60 17.61 -8.01
N GLY A 130 30.64 18.15 -7.36
CA GLY A 130 32.04 17.97 -7.77
C GLY A 130 32.53 16.53 -7.66
N GLY A 131 32.22 15.83 -6.56
CA GLY A 131 32.57 14.41 -6.40
C GLY A 131 31.88 13.51 -7.42
N ARG A 132 30.63 13.82 -7.79
CA ARG A 132 29.89 13.11 -8.84
C ARG A 132 30.52 13.32 -10.22
N LEU A 133 30.91 14.56 -10.57
CA LEU A 133 31.60 14.87 -11.82
C LEU A 133 32.97 14.21 -11.93
N LEU A 134 33.73 14.17 -10.83
CA LEU A 134 35.03 13.49 -10.78
C LEU A 134 34.90 11.98 -10.98
N LEU A 135 33.93 11.34 -10.31
CA LEU A 135 33.70 9.89 -10.37
C LEU A 135 33.04 9.43 -11.68
N GLN A 136 32.29 10.30 -12.38
CA GLN A 136 31.76 10.01 -13.72
C GLN A 136 32.86 9.95 -14.79
N GLY A 137 34.04 10.52 -14.50
CA GLY A 137 35.17 10.55 -15.43
C GLY A 137 34.87 11.29 -16.74
N ARG A 138 35.74 11.14 -17.74
CA ARG A 138 35.57 11.71 -19.09
C ARG A 138 34.69 10.85 -20.00
N ASP A 139 34.47 9.58 -19.66
CA ASP A 139 33.74 8.60 -20.48
C ASP A 139 32.21 8.68 -20.30
N GLY A 140 31.72 9.53 -19.37
CA GLY A 140 30.32 9.97 -19.33
C GLY A 140 29.29 8.94 -18.84
N ALA A 141 29.72 7.77 -18.33
CA ALA A 141 28.78 6.80 -17.79
C ALA A 141 28.09 7.37 -16.52
N PRO A 142 26.76 7.49 -16.48
CA PRO A 142 26.07 8.04 -15.32
C PRO A 142 26.25 7.12 -14.11
N LEU A 143 26.84 7.66 -13.04
CA LEU A 143 26.92 6.95 -11.76
C LEU A 143 25.52 6.57 -11.26
N GLN A 144 25.27 5.27 -11.14
CA GLN A 144 24.05 4.77 -10.52
C GLN A 144 24.17 4.89 -9.00
N THR A 145 23.83 6.03 -8.45
CA THR A 145 23.86 6.27 -6.99
C THR A 145 22.52 6.01 -6.32
N LEU A 146 21.43 5.93 -7.08
CA LEU A 146 20.10 5.68 -6.55
C LEU A 146 19.92 4.22 -6.09
N GLU A 147 19.02 4.02 -5.13
CA GLU A 147 18.51 2.72 -4.75
C GLU A 147 17.84 2.02 -5.94
N THR A 148 17.97 0.69 -6.01
CA THR A 148 17.07 -0.12 -6.83
C THR A 148 15.71 -0.27 -6.15
N GLU A 149 14.66 -0.63 -6.90
CA GLU A 149 13.35 -0.94 -6.31
C GLU A 149 13.45 -1.98 -5.19
N GLY A 150 14.24 -3.05 -5.38
CA GLY A 150 14.41 -4.08 -4.35
C GLY A 150 15.07 -3.55 -3.07
N GLN A 151 16.05 -2.66 -3.19
CA GLN A 151 16.69 -2.00 -2.04
C GLN A 151 15.71 -1.06 -1.32
N MET A 152 14.93 -0.30 -2.09
CA MET A 152 13.88 0.55 -1.56
C MET A 152 12.85 -0.28 -0.78
N LEU A 153 12.37 -1.40 -1.34
CA LEU A 153 11.42 -2.28 -0.65
C LEU A 153 12.01 -2.89 0.62
N GLN A 154 13.27 -3.33 0.59
CA GLN A 154 13.97 -3.81 1.78
C GLN A 154 14.03 -2.75 2.89
N ARG A 155 14.18 -1.47 2.52
CA ARG A 155 14.17 -0.35 3.47
C ARG A 155 12.76 -0.03 3.96
N VAL A 156 11.76 -0.05 3.09
CA VAL A 156 10.39 0.41 3.39
C VAL A 156 9.57 -0.65 4.12
N MET A 157 9.73 -1.91 3.75
CA MET A 157 8.90 -3.02 4.23
C MET A 157 9.72 -4.31 4.47
N PRO A 158 10.79 -4.25 5.28
CA PRO A 158 11.70 -5.39 5.50
C PRO A 158 10.97 -6.66 5.97
N GLU A 159 9.95 -6.52 6.82
CA GLU A 159 9.22 -7.66 7.40
C GLU A 159 8.34 -8.41 6.40
N LEU A 160 8.03 -7.78 5.27
CA LEU A 160 7.22 -8.38 4.19
C LEU A 160 8.09 -8.95 3.08
N MET A 161 9.41 -8.76 3.14
CA MET A 161 10.32 -9.30 2.13
C MET A 161 10.27 -10.83 2.12
N GLY A 162 10.08 -11.40 0.93
CA GLY A 162 9.93 -12.85 0.74
C GLY A 162 8.51 -13.39 1.00
N MET A 163 7.58 -12.55 1.47
CA MET A 163 6.17 -12.90 1.51
C MET A 163 5.54 -12.68 0.13
N LYS A 164 4.61 -13.57 -0.25
CA LYS A 164 3.76 -13.42 -1.44
C LYS A 164 2.35 -13.03 -1.01
N ASN A 165 1.55 -12.53 -1.96
CA ASN A 165 0.13 -12.30 -1.74
C ASN A 165 -0.13 -11.24 -0.66
N ILE A 166 0.59 -10.12 -0.72
CA ILE A 166 0.51 -9.03 0.27
C ILE A 166 -0.77 -8.23 0.03
N LEU A 167 -1.52 -7.95 1.10
CA LEU A 167 -2.66 -7.05 1.04
C LEU A 167 -2.22 -5.63 1.39
N ALA A 168 -2.20 -4.74 0.40
CA ALA A 168 -1.98 -3.32 0.64
C ALA A 168 -3.30 -2.63 1.02
N ILE A 169 -3.30 -1.90 2.14
CA ILE A 169 -4.42 -1.08 2.60
C ILE A 169 -3.97 0.36 2.62
N ASN A 170 -4.73 1.22 1.97
CA ASN A 170 -4.43 2.64 1.91
C ASN A 170 -5.41 3.44 2.76
N ASP A 171 -4.85 4.20 3.70
CA ASP A 171 -5.61 5.16 4.48
C ASP A 171 -5.69 6.46 3.69
N GLU A 172 -6.91 6.88 3.30
CA GLU A 172 -7.17 8.05 2.44
C GLU A 172 -6.90 7.83 0.95
N ALA A 173 -7.61 6.85 0.38
CA ALA A 173 -7.56 6.48 -1.03
C ALA A 173 -7.87 7.59 -2.06
N HIS A 174 -8.34 8.77 -1.62
CA HIS A 174 -8.58 9.90 -2.52
C HIS A 174 -7.29 10.49 -3.09
N HIS A 175 -6.14 10.27 -2.45
CA HIS A 175 -4.83 10.66 -2.96
C HIS A 175 -4.20 9.64 -3.93
N CYS A 176 -4.96 8.67 -4.43
CA CYS A 176 -4.38 7.49 -5.11
C CYS A 176 -5.00 7.19 -6.47
N TYR A 177 -5.62 8.20 -7.07
CA TYR A 177 -6.12 8.14 -8.42
C TYR A 177 -5.00 8.39 -9.42
N ARG A 178 -4.93 7.53 -10.44
CA ARG A 178 -4.29 7.87 -11.71
C ARG A 178 -5.39 8.49 -12.55
N GLU A 179 -5.18 9.70 -13.05
CA GLU A 179 -6.10 10.26 -14.04
C GLU A 179 -6.27 9.27 -15.19
N ARG A 180 -7.50 9.15 -15.70
CA ARG A 180 -7.76 8.31 -16.86
C ARG A 180 -6.89 8.84 -18.02
N PRO A 181 -6.21 7.97 -18.78
CA PRO A 181 -5.61 8.41 -20.03
C PRO A 181 -6.71 9.08 -20.87
N ASN A 182 -6.51 10.36 -21.25
CA ASN A 182 -7.45 11.22 -21.97
C ASN A 182 -8.62 11.83 -21.16
N ALA A 183 -8.50 11.99 -19.83
CA ALA A 183 -9.38 12.91 -19.12
C ALA A 183 -9.13 14.34 -19.64
N LEU A 184 -10.20 14.98 -20.15
CA LEU A 184 -10.17 16.34 -20.68
C LEU A 184 -9.57 17.32 -19.65
N ALA A 185 -8.74 18.20 -20.17
CA ALA A 185 -7.82 19.11 -19.52
C ALA A 185 -8.29 19.76 -18.20
N ASP A 186 -7.33 19.89 -17.27
CA ASP A 186 -7.28 20.82 -16.13
C ASP A 186 -7.40 22.29 -16.57
N GLU A 187 -8.52 22.71 -17.17
CA GLU A 187 -8.67 24.09 -17.66
C GLU A 187 -9.14 25.10 -16.60
N ASP A 188 -9.54 24.67 -15.38
CA ASP A 188 -10.17 25.58 -14.40
C ASP A 188 -9.48 25.74 -13.03
N LEU A 189 -8.39 25.02 -12.71
CA LEU A 189 -7.75 25.14 -11.39
C LEU A 189 -6.80 26.36 -11.32
N LYS A 190 -7.06 27.29 -10.39
CA LYS A 190 -6.25 28.52 -10.19
C LYS A 190 -5.62 28.56 -8.80
N GLY A 191 -4.44 29.16 -8.70
CA GLY A 191 -3.81 29.49 -7.41
C GLY A 191 -3.46 28.26 -6.57
N ASP A 192 -3.96 28.21 -5.35
CA ASP A 192 -3.64 27.16 -4.37
C ASP A 192 -4.32 25.82 -4.69
N GLU A 193 -5.48 25.82 -5.34
CA GLU A 193 -6.17 24.59 -5.80
C GLU A 193 -5.32 23.82 -6.81
N ARG A 194 -4.61 24.53 -7.68
CA ARG A 194 -3.68 23.92 -8.63
C ARG A 194 -2.47 23.31 -7.92
N LYS A 195 -1.90 23.99 -6.92
CA LYS A 195 -0.77 23.45 -6.15
C LYS A 195 -1.17 22.21 -5.36
N GLU A 196 -2.37 22.20 -4.79
CA GLU A 196 -2.91 21.06 -4.07
C GLU A 196 -3.16 19.88 -5.02
N ALA A 197 -3.73 20.13 -6.20
CA ALA A 197 -3.89 19.11 -7.24
C ALA A 197 -2.55 18.55 -7.72
N GLU A 198 -1.54 19.39 -7.94
CA GLU A 198 -0.19 18.97 -8.32
C GLU A 198 0.47 18.10 -7.24
N GLN A 199 0.37 18.49 -5.96
CA GLN A 199 0.88 17.70 -4.83
C GLN A 199 0.14 16.35 -4.69
N ASN A 200 -1.19 16.36 -4.87
CA ASN A 200 -2.00 15.16 -4.86
C ASN A 200 -1.63 14.21 -5.99
N ASN A 201 -1.38 14.74 -7.19
CA ASN A 201 -0.92 13.96 -8.34
C ASN A 201 0.49 13.39 -8.13
N GLU A 202 1.41 14.13 -7.52
CA GLU A 202 2.73 13.61 -7.16
C GLU A 202 2.63 12.50 -6.11
N ALA A 203 1.83 12.71 -5.06
CA ALA A 203 1.57 11.72 -4.02
C ALA A 203 0.95 10.44 -4.60
N ALA A 204 -0.06 10.58 -5.47
CA ALA A 204 -0.69 9.48 -6.17
C ALA A 204 0.31 8.68 -7.00
N ARG A 205 1.18 9.36 -7.76
CA ARG A 205 2.21 8.71 -8.59
C ARG A 205 3.22 7.95 -7.73
N LEU A 206 3.70 8.54 -6.64
CA LEU A 206 4.64 7.88 -5.71
C LEU A 206 4.01 6.66 -5.05
N TRP A 207 2.76 6.76 -4.63
CA TRP A 207 2.04 5.65 -4.03
C TRP A 207 1.83 4.50 -5.03
N ILE A 208 1.29 4.78 -6.22
CA ILE A 208 1.03 3.77 -7.25
C ILE A 208 2.35 3.09 -7.66
N SER A 209 3.37 3.87 -8.00
CA SER A 209 4.67 3.32 -8.43
C SER A 209 5.32 2.47 -7.33
N GLY A 210 5.17 2.87 -6.06
CA GLY A 210 5.62 2.06 -4.92
C GLY A 210 4.92 0.70 -4.86
N LEU A 211 3.59 0.66 -4.99
CA LEU A 211 2.83 -0.60 -4.97
C LEU A 211 3.04 -1.46 -6.22
N GLU A 212 3.21 -0.84 -7.39
CA GLU A 212 3.60 -1.56 -8.60
C GLU A 212 4.99 -2.21 -8.43
N ALA A 213 5.94 -1.51 -7.80
CA ALA A 213 7.24 -2.09 -7.47
C ALA A 213 7.11 -3.28 -6.50
N VAL A 214 6.22 -3.20 -5.50
CA VAL A 214 5.89 -4.33 -4.63
C VAL A 214 5.41 -5.53 -5.45
N ASN A 215 4.40 -5.34 -6.30
CA ASN A 215 3.85 -6.40 -7.15
C ASN A 215 4.89 -6.98 -8.12
N ARG A 216 5.73 -6.14 -8.75
CA ARG A 216 6.80 -6.59 -9.64
C ARG A 216 7.88 -7.42 -8.94
N LYS A 217 8.19 -7.12 -7.67
CA LYS A 217 9.29 -7.77 -6.93
C LYS A 217 8.85 -8.95 -6.08
N LEU A 218 7.64 -8.91 -5.52
CA LEU A 218 7.15 -9.90 -4.56
C LEU A 218 5.98 -10.75 -5.07
N GLY A 219 5.28 -10.30 -6.13
CA GLY A 219 4.00 -10.87 -6.56
C GLY A 219 2.91 -10.65 -5.51
#